data_AF-A0A9P8D1N6-F1
#
_entry.id   AF-A0A9P8D1N6-F1
#
_cell.length_a   1.000
_cell.length_b   1.000
_cell.length_c   1.000
_cell.angle_alpha   90.00
_cell.angle_beta   90.00
_cell.angle_gamma   90.00
#
_symmetry.space_group_name_H-M   'P 1'
#
loop_
_entity.id
_entity.type
_entity.pdbx_description
1 polymer ?
#
loop_
_entity_poly.entity_id
_entity_poly.type
_entity_poly.pdbx_seq_one_letter_code
_entity_poly.pdbx_strand_id
1 'polypeptide(L)'
;MAGGKWMGWWGHLGAPKQRGIVTYTLSPFEQRAFAGALHQAVFNTFRRVSGQAFYIAVPMGFAYGIFTWGKENHLFIGSPWTPGKHLQFGNPLDLAEEMTLRCVSFMAFTDKWRLSKEGHAHHGDH
;
A
#
# COMPACT_ATOMS: atom_id res chain seq x y z
N MET A 1 -35.82 23.00 8.76
CA MET A 1 -35.28 21.62 8.66
C MET A 1 -33.81 21.74 8.32
N ALA A 2 -32.90 21.61 9.29
CA ALA A 2 -31.46 21.73 9.03
C ALA A 2 -30.81 20.36 9.31
N GLY A 3 -30.32 19.74 8.24
CA GLY A 3 -29.82 18.36 8.23
C GLY A 3 -28.72 18.08 9.25
N GLY A 4 -28.62 16.82 9.68
CA GLY A 4 -27.64 16.36 10.65
C GLY A 4 -26.21 16.68 10.21
N LYS A 5 -25.59 17.66 10.88
CA LYS A 5 -24.19 18.02 10.67
C LYS A 5 -23.35 17.34 11.74
N TRP A 6 -22.41 16.50 11.30
CA TRP A 6 -21.48 15.76 12.17
C TRP A 6 -20.30 16.61 12.69
N MET A 7 -20.25 17.90 12.33
CA MET A 7 -19.21 18.85 12.72
C MET A 7 -19.81 20.25 12.88
N GLY A 8 -19.46 20.96 13.95
CA GLY A 8 -19.85 22.35 14.19
C GLY A 8 -18.69 23.34 14.09
N TRP A 9 -18.75 24.47 14.81
CA TRP A 9 -17.76 25.55 14.77
C TRP A 9 -16.91 25.60 16.05
N TRP A 10 -15.92 26.48 16.11
CA TRP A 10 -15.18 26.78 17.34
C TRP A 10 -16.14 27.04 18.51
N GLY A 11 -15.95 26.32 19.62
CA GLY A 11 -16.85 26.36 20.78
C GLY A 11 -18.00 25.34 20.76
N HIS A 12 -18.34 24.75 19.61
CA HIS A 12 -19.34 23.69 19.49
C HIS A 12 -18.99 22.74 18.33
N LEU A 13 -17.86 22.03 18.45
CA LEU A 13 -17.34 21.14 17.40
C LEU A 13 -18.15 19.84 17.22
N GLY A 14 -19.04 19.49 18.15
CA GLY A 14 -19.80 18.24 18.11
C GLY A 14 -19.04 17.01 18.64
N ALA A 15 -17.86 17.20 19.22
CA ALA A 15 -17.09 16.16 19.90
C ALA A 15 -17.67 15.83 21.30
N PRO A 16 -17.44 14.62 21.84
CA PRO A 16 -17.83 14.30 23.20
C PRO A 16 -17.18 15.25 24.21
N LYS A 17 -17.85 15.48 25.35
CA LYS A 17 -17.35 16.38 26.40
C LYS A 17 -16.03 15.86 26.97
N GLN A 18 -14.94 16.60 26.75
CA GLN A 18 -13.61 16.30 27.29
C GLN A 18 -13.38 17.03 28.62
N ARG A 19 -12.96 16.32 29.67
CA ARG A 19 -12.58 16.89 30.97
C ARG A 19 -11.31 16.20 31.46
N GLY A 20 -10.37 16.96 32.03
CA GLY A 20 -9.15 16.42 32.67
C GLY A 20 -7.95 16.22 31.73
N ILE A 21 -8.02 16.67 30.48
CA ILE A 21 -6.88 16.65 29.55
C ILE A 21 -6.16 17.99 29.67
N VAL A 22 -4.89 17.97 30.05
CA VAL A 22 -4.04 19.17 30.12
C VAL A 22 -2.96 19.04 29.05
N THR A 23 -2.93 19.99 28.12
CA THR A 23 -1.96 20.03 27.02
C THR A 23 -0.94 21.11 27.29
N TYR A 24 0.34 20.74 27.28
CA TYR A 24 1.46 21.67 27.41
C TYR A 24 2.13 21.86 26.06
N THR A 25 2.51 23.09 25.74
CA THR A 25 3.23 23.43 24.51
C THR A 25 4.26 24.51 24.81
N LEU A 26 5.41 24.44 24.14
CA LEU A 26 6.47 25.44 24.22
C LEU A 26 6.40 26.37 23.01
N SER A 27 6.81 27.63 23.17
CA SER A 27 6.83 28.59 22.06
C SER A 27 7.76 28.09 20.94
N PRO A 28 7.36 28.20 19.65
CA PRO A 28 8.20 27.77 18.55
C PRO A 28 9.51 28.57 18.43
N PHE A 29 9.58 29.77 19.02
CA PHE A 29 10.80 30.60 19.05
C PHE A 29 11.83 30.13 20.07
N GLU A 30 11.43 29.30 21.03
CA GLU A 30 12.31 28.70 22.04
C GLU A 30 12.81 27.32 21.60
N GLN A 31 12.17 26.73 20.58
CA GLN A 31 12.52 25.42 20.04
C GLN A 31 13.52 25.54 18.88
N ARG A 32 14.44 24.57 18.80
CA ARG A 32 15.33 24.41 17.64
C ARG A 32 14.55 23.68 16.55
N ALA A 33 14.12 24.39 15.51
CA ALA A 33 13.23 23.89 14.45
C ALA A 33 13.65 22.55 13.79
N PHE A 34 14.95 22.27 13.70
CA PHE A 34 15.48 21.04 13.09
C PHE A 34 16.40 20.23 14.01
N ALA A 35 16.36 20.44 15.33
CA ALA A 35 17.19 19.65 16.24
C ALA A 35 16.86 18.15 16.11
N GLY A 36 17.88 17.36 15.74
CA GLY A 36 17.73 15.91 15.56
C GLY A 36 16.88 15.50 14.35
N ALA A 37 16.47 16.43 13.47
CA ALA A 37 15.59 16.15 12.35
C ALA A 37 16.18 15.09 11.41
N LEU A 38 17.48 15.13 11.09
CA LEU A 38 18.09 14.15 10.19
C LEU A 38 18.10 12.74 10.80
N HIS A 39 18.65 12.58 12.01
CA HIS A 39 18.72 11.28 12.67
C HIS A 39 17.31 10.71 12.92
N GLN A 40 16.40 11.50 13.46
CA GLN A 40 15.05 11.03 13.78
C GLN A 40 14.17 10.83 12.55
N ALA A 41 14.24 11.71 11.54
CA ALA A 41 13.42 11.57 10.34
C ALA A 41 13.83 10.36 9.51
N VAL A 42 15.13 10.04 9.38
CA VAL A 42 15.57 8.89 8.59
C VAL A 42 15.05 7.58 9.19
N PHE A 43 15.29 7.34 10.48
CA PHE A 43 14.83 6.09 11.12
C PHE A 43 13.30 6.01 11.25
N ASN A 44 12.63 7.12 11.57
CA ASN A 44 11.17 7.15 11.64
C ASN A 44 10.52 6.96 10.25
N THR A 45 11.09 7.55 9.21
CA THR A 45 10.59 7.39 7.84
C THR A 45 10.83 5.97 7.35
N PHE A 46 12.02 5.41 7.56
CA PHE A 46 12.33 4.03 7.18
C PHE A 46 11.37 3.03 7.85
N ARG A 47 11.16 3.15 9.16
CA ARG A 47 10.20 2.29 9.88
C ARG A 47 8.78 2.41 9.30
N ARG A 48 8.30 3.62 8.99
CA ARG A 48 6.97 3.86 8.42
C ARG A 48 6.83 3.30 7.00
N VAL A 49 7.83 3.55 6.15
CA VAL A 49 7.85 3.07 4.77
C VAL A 49 7.95 1.55 4.74
N SER A 50 8.77 0.94 5.60
CA SER A 50 8.92 -0.53 5.64
C SER A 50 7.62 -1.28 5.93
N GLY A 51 6.74 -0.72 6.77
CA GLY A 51 5.42 -1.32 7.06
C GLY A 51 4.42 -1.21 5.90
N GLN A 52 4.61 -0.24 4.99
CA GLN A 52 3.73 -0.01 3.85
C GLN A 52 4.34 -0.46 2.52
N ALA A 53 5.64 -0.72 2.48
CA ALA A 53 6.40 -1.05 1.28
C ALA A 53 5.79 -2.27 0.57
N PHE A 54 5.32 -3.26 1.32
CA PHE A 54 4.73 -4.45 0.72
C PHE A 54 3.39 -4.15 0.03
N TYR A 55 2.51 -3.34 0.63
CA TYR A 55 1.23 -2.96 0.02
C TYR A 55 1.39 -2.18 -1.29
N ILE A 56 2.53 -1.52 -1.50
CA ILE A 56 2.81 -0.73 -2.70
C ILE A 56 3.65 -1.52 -3.71
N ALA A 57 4.71 -2.18 -3.26
CA ALA A 57 5.65 -2.91 -4.13
C ALA A 57 4.97 -4.07 -4.85
N VAL A 58 4.00 -4.70 -4.19
CA VAL A 58 3.24 -5.84 -4.70
C VAL A 58 2.38 -5.50 -5.92
N PRO A 59 1.41 -4.56 -5.84
CA PRO A 59 0.59 -4.22 -7.01
C PRO A 59 1.43 -3.58 -8.11
N MET A 60 2.48 -2.83 -7.75
CA MET A 60 3.40 -2.22 -8.72
C MET A 60 4.21 -3.29 -9.48
N GLY A 61 4.75 -4.29 -8.78
CA GLY A 61 5.47 -5.40 -9.41
C GLY A 61 4.57 -6.24 -10.30
N PHE A 62 3.34 -6.50 -9.86
CA PHE A 62 2.34 -7.21 -10.66
C PHE A 62 1.95 -6.45 -11.92
N ALA A 63 1.63 -5.16 -11.79
CA ALA A 63 1.30 -4.29 -12.93
C ALA A 63 2.46 -4.19 -13.93
N TYR A 64 3.69 -4.09 -13.42
CA TYR A 64 4.88 -4.07 -14.27
C TYR A 64 5.10 -5.40 -15.01
N GLY A 65 4.84 -6.53 -14.35
CA GLY A 65 4.88 -7.85 -14.97
C GLY A 65 3.89 -8.00 -16.12
N ILE A 66 2.65 -7.54 -15.94
CA ILE A 66 1.63 -7.55 -17.00
C ILE A 66 2.04 -6.62 -18.15
N PHE A 67 2.52 -5.42 -17.83
CA PHE A 67 2.91 -4.43 -18.82
C PHE A 67 4.07 -4.92 -19.70
N THR A 68 5.10 -5.51 -19.09
CA THR A 68 6.25 -6.06 -19.82
C THR A 68 5.86 -7.22 -20.71
N TRP A 69 5.07 -8.16 -20.18
CA TRP A 69 4.51 -9.28 -20.95
C TRP A 69 3.66 -8.77 -22.12
N GLY A 70 2.74 -7.82 -21.90
CA GLY A 70 1.89 -7.28 -22.96
C GLY A 70 2.69 -6.58 -24.07
N LYS A 71 3.75 -5.86 -23.71
CA LYS A 71 4.65 -5.20 -24.66
C LYS A 71 5.41 -6.21 -25.54
N GLU A 72 5.93 -7.27 -24.95
CA GLU A 72 6.64 -8.33 -25.67
C GLU A 72 5.73 -9.05 -26.68
N ASN A 73 4.52 -9.39 -26.26
CA ASN A 73 3.53 -10.02 -27.13
C ASN A 73 3.12 -9.11 -28.29
N HIS A 74 2.88 -7.82 -28.02
CA HIS A 74 2.53 -6.86 -29.07
C HIS A 74 3.67 -6.69 -30.10
N LEU A 75 4.92 -6.58 -29.65
CA LEU A 75 6.08 -6.50 -30.54
C LEU A 75 6.28 -7.77 -31.36
N PHE A 76 6.09 -8.94 -30.75
CA PHE A 76 6.19 -10.23 -31.43
C PHE A 76 5.14 -10.39 -32.55
N ILE A 77 3.89 -10.03 -32.28
CA ILE A 77 2.78 -10.09 -33.25
C ILE A 77 2.93 -9.03 -34.35
N GLY A 78 3.42 -7.83 -34.00
CA GLY A 78 3.64 -6.73 -34.94
C GLY A 78 4.83 -6.93 -35.87
N SER A 79 5.74 -7.88 -35.57
CA SER A 79 6.91 -8.11 -36.40
C SER A 79 6.51 -8.72 -37.76
N PRO A 80 7.19 -8.36 -38.87
CA PRO A 80 6.84 -8.87 -40.21
C PRO A 80 7.01 -10.39 -40.36
N TRP A 81 7.86 -10.99 -39.54
CA TRP A 81 8.39 -12.34 -39.71
C TRP A 81 7.62 -13.43 -38.96
N THR A 82 6.49 -13.10 -38.32
CA THR A 82 5.69 -14.05 -37.54
C THR A 82 4.59 -14.68 -38.40
N PRO A 83 4.74 -15.95 -38.86
CA PRO A 83 3.66 -16.68 -39.52
C PRO A 83 2.56 -17.03 -38.51
N GLY A 84 1.29 -16.99 -38.93
CA GLY A 84 0.15 -17.40 -38.08
C GLY A 84 -0.29 -16.39 -37.00
N LYS A 85 0.18 -15.14 -37.04
CA LYS A 85 -0.16 -14.08 -36.06
C LYS A 85 -1.67 -13.79 -35.88
N HIS A 86 -2.49 -14.11 -36.88
CA HIS A 86 -3.94 -13.96 -36.85
C HIS A 86 -4.66 -15.05 -36.03
N LEU A 87 -3.98 -16.16 -35.70
CA LEU A 87 -4.52 -17.28 -34.92
C LEU A 87 -4.13 -17.18 -33.42
N GLN A 88 -3.24 -16.25 -33.06
CA GLN A 88 -2.73 -16.08 -31.70
C GLN A 88 -3.52 -15.11 -30.83
N PHE A 89 -4.61 -14.53 -31.34
CA PHE A 89 -5.62 -13.90 -30.49
C PHE A 89 -6.37 -15.00 -29.73
N GLY A 90 -5.68 -15.64 -28.79
CA GLY A 90 -6.25 -16.58 -27.84
C GLY A 90 -7.29 -15.87 -26.98
N ASN A 91 -8.35 -16.58 -26.66
CA ASN A 91 -9.52 -16.06 -25.98
C ASN A 91 -9.10 -15.28 -24.71
N PRO A 92 -9.70 -14.13 -24.39
CA PRO A 92 -9.36 -13.35 -23.19
C PRO A 92 -9.53 -14.13 -21.87
N LEU A 93 -10.20 -15.28 -21.89
CA LEU A 93 -10.31 -16.21 -20.77
C LEU A 93 -8.99 -16.91 -20.41
N ASP A 94 -8.10 -17.19 -21.38
CA ASP A 94 -6.83 -17.90 -21.13
C ASP A 94 -5.83 -16.98 -20.39
N LEU A 95 -5.87 -15.69 -20.75
CA LEU A 95 -5.18 -14.61 -20.05
C LEU A 95 -5.72 -14.37 -18.64
N ALA A 96 -7.04 -14.44 -18.49
CA ALA A 96 -7.68 -14.28 -17.19
C ALA A 96 -7.36 -15.46 -16.25
N GLU A 97 -7.21 -16.69 -16.75
CA GLU A 97 -6.81 -17.85 -15.95
C GLU A 97 -5.36 -17.79 -15.47
N GLU A 98 -4.39 -17.48 -16.34
CA GLU A 98 -2.99 -17.28 -15.95
C GLU A 98 -2.82 -16.09 -14.99
N MET A 99 -3.55 -14.99 -15.21
CA MET A 99 -3.57 -13.85 -14.29
C MET A 99 -4.21 -14.20 -12.95
N THR A 100 -5.28 -15.00 -12.95
CA THR A 100 -5.94 -15.46 -11.71
C THR A 100 -5.03 -16.41 -10.93
N LEU A 101 -4.36 -17.35 -11.59
CA LEU A 101 -3.41 -18.27 -10.95
C LEU A 101 -2.21 -17.53 -10.35
N ARG A 102 -1.69 -16.51 -11.04
CA ARG A 102 -0.63 -15.64 -10.51
C ARG A 102 -1.13 -14.76 -9.36
N CYS A 103 -2.34 -14.21 -9.46
CA CYS A 103 -2.99 -13.47 -8.38
C CYS A 103 -3.22 -14.33 -7.13
N VAL A 104 -3.75 -15.54 -7.27
CA VAL A 104 -4.06 -16.45 -6.16
C VAL A 104 -2.78 -16.96 -5.49
N SER A 105 -1.76 -17.34 -6.28
CA SER A 105 -0.45 -17.72 -5.74
C SER A 105 0.22 -16.56 -5.00
N PHE A 106 0.01 -15.34 -5.49
CA PHE A 106 0.55 -14.14 -4.89
C PHE A 106 -0.22 -13.72 -3.62
N MET A 107 -1.56 -13.77 -3.61
CA MET A 107 -2.38 -13.54 -2.42
C MET A 107 -2.02 -14.54 -1.32
N ALA A 108 -1.83 -15.82 -1.66
CA ALA A 108 -1.36 -16.85 -0.73
C ALA A 108 0.02 -16.52 -0.13
N PHE A 109 0.92 -15.90 -0.90
CA PHE A 109 2.20 -15.41 -0.37
C PHE A 109 2.03 -14.22 0.58
N THR A 110 1.13 -13.28 0.27
CA THR A 110 0.83 -12.16 1.18
C THR A 110 0.22 -12.61 2.50
N ASP A 111 -0.65 -13.61 2.47
CA ASP A 111 -1.24 -14.21 3.67
C ASP A 111 -0.19 -14.97 4.47
N LYS A 112 0.70 -15.73 3.81
CA LYS A 112 1.80 -16.42 4.49
C LYS A 112 2.78 -15.45 5.15
N TRP A 113 3.05 -14.31 4.52
CA TRP A 113 3.88 -13.26 5.08
C TRP A 113 3.20 -12.55 6.25
N ARG A 114 1.88 -12.30 6.16
CA ARG A 114 1.08 -11.77 7.26
C ARG A 114 1.11 -12.70 8.47
N LEU A 115 0.89 -14.00 8.26
CA LEU A 115 0.98 -15.02 9.32
C LEU A 115 2.39 -15.11 9.92
N SER A 116 3.44 -14.89 9.13
CA SER A 116 4.82 -14.81 9.64
C SER A 116 5.05 -13.62 10.58
N LYS A 117 4.28 -12.55 10.48
CA LYS A 117 4.35 -11.41 11.42
C LYS A 117 3.57 -11.67 12.71
N GLU A 118 2.55 -12.52 12.66
CA GLU A 118 1.70 -12.89 13.79
C GLU A 118 2.33 -14.03 14.65
N GLY A 119 3.17 -14.88 14.06
CA GLY A 119 3.82 -16.02 14.74
C GLY A 119 4.90 -15.68 15.77
N HIS A 120 5.31 -14.41 15.92
CA HIS A 120 6.29 -13.98 16.93
C HIS A 120 5.66 -13.47 18.23
N ALA A 121 4.32 -13.49 18.37
CA ALA A 121 3.62 -12.96 19.55
C ALA A 121 3.25 -14.02 20.62
N HIS A 122 3.59 -15.30 20.44
CA HIS A 122 3.13 -16.40 21.31
C HIS A 122 4.24 -17.23 21.99
N HIS A 123 5.38 -16.60 22.34
CA HIS A 123 6.43 -17.30 23.09
C HIS A 123 7.05 -16.39 24.16
N GLY A 124 6.27 -16.06 25.17
CA GLY A 124 6.71 -15.19 26.27
C GLY A 124 5.76 -15.14 27.45
N ASP A 125 5.11 -16.25 27.79
CA ASP A 125 4.33 -16.40 29.03
C ASP A 125 4.56 -17.81 29.61
N HIS A 126 5.75 -18.05 30.16
CA HIS A 126 6.05 -19.09 31.15
C HIS A 126 7.09 -18.56 32.13
#